data_AF-F0XWI4-F1
#
_entry.id   AF-F0XWI4-F1
#
_cell.length_a   1.000
_cell.length_b   1.000
_cell.length_c   1.000
_cell.angle_alpha   90.00
_cell.angle_beta   90.00
_cell.angle_gamma   90.00
#
_symmetry.space_group_name_H-M   'P 1'
#
loop_
_entity.id
_entity.type
_entity.pdbx_description
1 polymer ?
#
loop_
_entity_poly.entity_id
_entity_poly.type
_entity_poly.pdbx_seq_one_letter_code
_entity_poly.pdbx_strand_id
1 'polypeptide(L)'
;VEHGCHVLNVWRPAGAAADAALPVIMFVPGGSNDFGEAEPYNASMLASAQHAVVASINYRVGPFGFLAFEEDVGERATGNWALTDIQAALVFLRREVGAFGGDPTRLTIFGQSSGASLCNLHAVLPSSGGLLEGIVSESGGLDAGDARVIASSLGLRRTAAGFEEAGAKAYLYRFDYWFQSDETCTAVANWHPPEFGSMHQDEISFVFGQPIKMNLGYT
;
A
#
# COMPACT_ATOMS: atom_id res chain seq x y z
N VAL A 1 6.43 -21.52 7.79
CA VAL A 1 7.38 -20.54 7.19
C VAL A 1 8.28 -21.32 6.26
N GLU A 2 8.05 -21.19 4.95
CA GLU A 2 8.85 -21.86 3.92
C GLU A 2 9.99 -20.91 3.49
N HIS A 3 11.19 -21.45 3.25
CA HIS A 3 12.30 -20.67 2.68
C HIS A 3 11.93 -20.26 1.25
N GLY A 4 12.00 -18.96 0.91
CA GLY A 4 11.70 -18.45 -0.44
C GLY A 4 10.42 -17.61 -0.58
N CYS A 5 9.87 -17.08 0.52
CA CYS A 5 8.61 -16.32 0.50
C CYS A 5 8.66 -14.97 -0.25
N HIS A 6 9.81 -14.47 -0.72
CA HIS A 6 9.91 -13.23 -1.49
C HIS A 6 9.39 -13.43 -2.93
N VAL A 7 8.08 -13.51 -3.05
CA VAL A 7 7.38 -13.72 -4.31
C VAL A 7 6.66 -12.43 -4.70
N LEU A 8 6.76 -12.10 -5.98
CA LEU A 8 5.99 -11.05 -6.64
C LEU A 8 5.15 -11.72 -7.73
N ASN A 9 3.83 -11.69 -7.58
CA ASN A 9 2.91 -12.13 -8.61
C ASN A 9 2.62 -10.94 -9.54
N VAL A 10 2.52 -11.19 -10.85
CA VAL A 10 2.27 -10.13 -11.85
C VAL A 10 1.18 -10.56 -12.81
N TRP A 11 0.15 -9.72 -12.95
CA TRP A 11 -0.96 -9.85 -13.87
C TRP A 11 -0.92 -8.72 -14.89
N ARG A 12 -1.22 -9.04 -16.14
CA ARG A 12 -1.41 -8.06 -17.22
C ARG A 12 -2.69 -8.37 -17.98
N PRO A 13 -3.38 -7.37 -18.54
CA PRO A 13 -4.53 -7.59 -19.41
C PRO A 13 -4.13 -8.43 -20.62
N ALA A 14 -4.98 -9.41 -20.95
CA ALA A 14 -4.80 -10.25 -22.13
C ALA A 14 -4.87 -9.40 -23.40
N GLY A 15 -3.98 -9.66 -24.36
CA GLY A 15 -3.95 -8.95 -25.65
C GLY A 15 -3.38 -7.53 -25.60
N ALA A 16 -2.97 -7.00 -24.45
CA ALA A 16 -2.25 -5.73 -24.41
C ALA A 16 -0.94 -5.81 -25.21
N ALA A 17 -0.60 -4.75 -25.94
CA ALA A 17 0.66 -4.67 -26.66
C ALA A 17 1.86 -4.63 -25.69
N ALA A 18 3.02 -5.09 -26.14
CA ALA A 18 4.24 -5.08 -25.31
C ALA A 18 4.72 -3.65 -25.00
N ASP A 19 4.35 -2.67 -25.81
CA ASP A 19 4.70 -1.25 -25.72
C ASP A 19 3.52 -0.38 -25.24
N ALA A 20 2.48 -0.98 -24.66
CA ALA A 20 1.25 -0.28 -24.29
C ALA A 20 1.42 0.77 -23.17
N ALA A 21 2.57 0.81 -22.49
CA ALA A 21 2.90 1.77 -21.43
C ALA A 21 1.80 1.88 -20.36
N LEU A 22 1.36 0.72 -19.86
CA LEU A 22 0.23 0.62 -18.93
C LEU A 22 0.60 1.15 -17.54
N PRO A 23 -0.35 1.76 -16.81
CA PRO A 23 -0.15 2.05 -15.39
C PRO A 23 0.14 0.75 -14.63
N VAL A 24 0.95 0.86 -13.58
CA VAL A 24 1.38 -0.26 -12.75
C VAL A 24 0.84 -0.08 -11.34
N ILE A 25 0.18 -1.09 -10.81
CA ILE A 25 -0.37 -1.11 -9.44
C ILE A 25 0.31 -2.24 -8.68
N MET A 26 0.94 -1.97 -7.55
CA MET A 26 1.47 -3.01 -6.66
C MET A 26 0.67 -3.08 -5.36
N PHE A 27 0.07 -4.24 -5.07
CA PHE A 27 -0.67 -4.49 -3.84
C PHE A 27 0.22 -5.05 -2.72
N VAL A 28 0.08 -4.47 -1.53
CA VAL A 28 0.71 -4.89 -0.28
C VAL A 28 -0.38 -5.40 0.67
N PRO A 29 -0.42 -6.71 0.96
CA PRO A 29 -1.44 -7.28 1.82
C PRO A 29 -1.30 -6.82 3.28
N GLY A 30 -2.44 -6.72 3.96
CA GLY A 30 -2.50 -6.54 5.41
C GLY A 30 -2.31 -7.84 6.18
N GLY A 31 -2.40 -7.74 7.51
CA GLY A 31 -2.31 -8.89 8.43
C GLY A 31 -1.60 -8.54 9.73
N SER A 32 -1.81 -7.31 10.22
CA SER A 32 -1.20 -6.76 11.44
C SER A 32 0.33 -6.82 11.50
N ASN A 33 0.98 -6.96 10.34
CA ASN A 33 2.41 -7.26 10.23
C ASN A 33 2.85 -8.61 10.83
N ASP A 34 1.93 -9.48 11.25
CA ASP A 34 2.21 -10.78 11.88
C ASP A 34 1.94 -11.96 10.94
N PHE A 35 1.04 -11.77 9.99
CA PHE A 35 0.64 -12.76 8.98
C PHE A 35 0.23 -12.04 7.68
N GLY A 36 -0.18 -12.81 6.68
CA GLY A 36 -0.62 -12.31 5.39
C GLY A 36 0.27 -12.82 4.26
N GLU A 37 -0.35 -12.99 3.10
CA GLU A 37 0.31 -13.40 1.87
C GLU A 37 -0.45 -12.83 0.66
N ALA A 38 0.23 -12.77 -0.47
CA ALA A 38 -0.23 -12.15 -1.70
C ALA A 38 -1.10 -13.08 -2.56
N GLU A 39 -1.00 -14.39 -2.35
CA GLU A 39 -1.71 -15.44 -3.10
C GLU A 39 -3.24 -15.32 -3.10
N PRO A 40 -3.94 -15.05 -1.97
CA PRO A 40 -5.40 -14.99 -1.97
C PRO A 40 -5.97 -13.81 -2.79
N TYR A 41 -5.12 -12.88 -3.23
CA TYR A 41 -5.51 -11.68 -3.96
C TYR A 41 -5.29 -11.85 -5.47
N ASN A 42 -6.21 -12.56 -6.13
CA ASN A 42 -6.19 -12.67 -7.59
C ASN A 42 -6.52 -11.32 -8.25
N ALA A 43 -5.51 -10.69 -8.85
CA ALA A 43 -5.64 -9.37 -9.46
C ALA A 43 -6.01 -9.38 -10.96
N SER A 44 -6.35 -10.54 -11.54
CA SER A 44 -6.70 -10.65 -12.97
C SER A 44 -7.87 -9.75 -13.38
N MET A 45 -8.91 -9.67 -12.56
CA MET A 45 -10.07 -8.80 -12.80
C MET A 45 -9.68 -7.33 -12.77
N LEU A 46 -8.84 -6.93 -11.80
CA LEU A 46 -8.36 -5.55 -11.70
C LEU A 46 -7.48 -5.17 -12.90
N ALA A 47 -6.54 -6.05 -13.27
CA ALA A 47 -5.65 -5.86 -14.42
C ALA A 47 -6.44 -5.71 -15.74
N SER A 48 -7.49 -6.51 -15.91
CA SER A 48 -8.38 -6.45 -17.08
C SER A 48 -9.25 -5.18 -17.06
N ALA A 49 -9.99 -4.95 -15.98
CA ALA A 49 -10.96 -3.86 -15.89
C ALA A 49 -10.33 -2.47 -15.93
N GLN A 50 -9.16 -2.30 -15.33
CA GLN A 50 -8.44 -1.02 -15.29
C GLN A 50 -7.37 -0.90 -16.38
N HIS A 51 -7.23 -1.93 -17.22
CA HIS A 51 -6.22 -2.00 -18.27
C HIS A 51 -4.81 -1.68 -17.73
N ALA A 52 -4.41 -2.33 -16.64
CA ALA A 52 -3.21 -2.04 -15.87
C ALA A 52 -2.36 -3.30 -15.64
N VAL A 53 -1.04 -3.14 -15.49
CA VAL A 53 -0.22 -4.21 -14.91
C VAL A 53 -0.43 -4.18 -13.41
N VAL A 54 -0.87 -5.28 -12.82
CA VAL A 54 -1.04 -5.38 -11.37
C VAL A 54 -0.04 -6.38 -10.82
N ALA A 55 0.60 -6.05 -9.71
CA ALA A 55 1.48 -6.94 -8.99
C ALA A 55 1.03 -7.08 -7.54
N SER A 56 1.36 -8.20 -6.89
CA SER A 56 1.18 -8.36 -5.43
C SER A 56 2.42 -9.02 -4.84
N ILE A 57 2.81 -8.58 -3.65
CA ILE A 57 4.08 -8.95 -3.02
C ILE A 57 3.87 -9.65 -1.68
N ASN A 58 4.67 -10.67 -1.43
CA ASN A 58 4.95 -11.15 -0.08
C ASN A 58 6.15 -10.39 0.51
N TYR A 59 6.01 -9.96 1.76
CA TYR A 59 7.08 -9.35 2.55
C TYR A 59 7.26 -10.12 3.86
N ARG A 60 8.42 -9.98 4.51
CA ARG A 60 8.66 -10.61 5.82
C ARG A 60 7.71 -10.04 6.88
N VAL A 61 7.07 -10.93 7.62
CA VAL A 61 6.15 -10.60 8.74
C VAL A 61 6.72 -11.06 10.08
N GLY A 62 6.10 -10.60 11.16
CA GLY A 62 6.45 -10.90 12.54
C GLY A 62 7.91 -10.52 12.86
N PRO A 63 8.60 -11.31 13.70
CA PRO A 63 10.00 -11.04 14.03
C PRO A 63 10.93 -10.99 12.81
N PHE A 64 10.64 -11.75 11.75
CA PHE A 64 11.50 -11.74 10.56
C PHE A 64 11.41 -10.42 9.77
N GLY A 65 10.28 -9.73 9.86
CA GLY A 65 10.06 -8.43 9.23
C GLY A 65 10.49 -7.26 10.12
N PHE A 66 10.35 -7.40 11.43
CA PHE A 66 10.33 -6.25 12.34
C PHE A 66 11.23 -6.35 13.57
N LEU A 67 11.98 -7.44 13.75
CA LEU A 67 12.89 -7.57 14.89
C LEU A 67 14.09 -6.62 14.76
N ALA A 68 14.22 -5.71 15.73
CA ALA A 68 15.41 -4.89 15.95
C ALA A 68 16.10 -5.31 17.25
N PHE A 69 17.43 -5.29 17.26
CA PHE A 69 18.24 -5.41 18.48
C PHE A 69 18.64 -4.02 18.94
N GLU A 70 18.56 -3.76 20.25
CA GLU A 70 18.85 -2.45 20.86
C GLU A 70 20.26 -1.93 20.50
N GLU A 71 21.21 -2.85 20.36
CA GLU A 71 22.61 -2.58 19.99
C GLU A 71 22.77 -2.03 18.56
N ASP A 72 21.81 -2.31 17.68
CA ASP A 72 21.83 -1.87 16.28
C ASP A 72 20.97 -0.60 16.05
N VAL A 73 20.19 -0.19 17.05
CA VAL A 73 19.31 0.98 16.98
C VAL A 73 20.15 2.26 16.94
N GLY A 74 20.27 2.87 15.75
CA GLY A 74 20.95 4.15 15.54
C GLY A 74 22.20 4.09 14.65
N GLU A 75 22.80 2.92 14.46
CA GLU A 75 23.93 2.73 13.53
C GLU A 75 23.48 2.15 12.18
N ARG A 76 22.40 1.37 12.15
CA ARG A 76 21.81 0.78 10.94
C ARG A 76 20.28 0.85 11.04
N ALA A 77 19.59 0.91 9.90
CA ALA A 77 18.14 0.80 9.84
C ALA A 77 17.70 -0.65 10.10
N THR A 78 17.99 -1.18 11.29
CA THR A 78 17.67 -2.56 11.67
C THR A 78 16.22 -2.70 12.12
N GLY A 79 15.63 -3.86 11.81
CA GLY A 79 14.27 -4.22 12.23
C GLY A 79 13.14 -3.58 11.45
N ASN A 80 13.41 -3.05 10.26
CA ASN A 80 12.38 -2.62 9.31
C ASN A 80 12.51 -3.39 7.99
N TRP A 81 12.79 -4.69 8.10
CA TRP A 81 13.09 -5.57 6.97
C TRP A 81 11.91 -5.69 5.99
N ALA A 82 10.67 -5.66 6.49
CA ALA A 82 9.48 -5.60 5.65
C ALA A 82 9.48 -4.40 4.68
N LEU A 83 9.88 -3.21 5.16
CA LEU A 83 10.01 -2.02 4.30
C LEU A 83 11.08 -2.23 3.22
N THR A 84 12.19 -2.91 3.56
CA THR A 84 13.23 -3.21 2.57
C THR A 84 12.74 -4.22 1.51
N ASP A 85 11.88 -5.17 1.90
CA ASP A 85 11.30 -6.14 0.96
C ASP A 85 10.36 -5.45 -0.03
N ILE A 86 9.48 -4.59 0.47
CA ILE A 86 8.57 -3.80 -0.36
C ILE A 86 9.37 -2.88 -1.27
N GLN A 87 10.40 -2.20 -0.76
CA GLN A 87 11.27 -1.36 -1.57
C GLN A 87 11.99 -2.15 -2.67
N ALA A 88 12.48 -3.36 -2.36
CA ALA A 88 13.13 -4.22 -3.34
C ALA A 88 12.16 -4.60 -4.48
N ALA A 89 10.89 -4.88 -4.16
CA ALA A 89 9.87 -5.12 -5.17
C ALA A 89 9.55 -3.88 -6.00
N LEU A 90 9.49 -2.69 -5.39
CA LEU A 90 9.34 -1.43 -6.12
C LEU A 90 10.49 -1.20 -7.10
N VAL A 91 11.73 -1.39 -6.66
CA VAL A 91 12.92 -1.28 -7.51
C VAL A 91 12.90 -2.32 -8.64
N PHE A 92 12.47 -3.55 -8.34
CA PHE A 92 12.29 -4.59 -9.35
C PHE A 92 11.27 -4.18 -10.42
N LEU A 93 10.07 -3.73 -10.01
CA LEU A 93 9.04 -3.26 -10.94
C LEU A 93 9.52 -2.08 -11.78
N ARG A 94 10.21 -1.11 -11.19
CA ARG A 94 10.80 0.02 -11.92
C ARG A 94 11.77 -0.41 -13.02
N ARG A 95 12.46 -1.54 -12.83
CA ARG A 95 13.43 -2.06 -13.79
C ARG A 95 12.79 -2.97 -14.84
N GLU A 96 11.84 -3.83 -14.43
CA GLU A 96 11.40 -4.97 -15.24
C GLU A 96 9.98 -4.84 -15.78
N VAL A 97 9.14 -3.92 -15.27
CA VAL A 97 7.71 -3.91 -15.60
C VAL A 97 7.43 -3.61 -17.08
N GLY A 98 8.38 -2.99 -17.78
CA GLY A 98 8.32 -2.83 -19.23
C GLY A 98 8.20 -4.15 -19.99
N ALA A 99 8.81 -5.24 -19.50
CA ALA A 99 8.66 -6.57 -20.09
C ALA A 99 7.21 -7.10 -20.00
N PHE A 100 6.42 -6.57 -19.08
CA PHE A 100 5.00 -6.90 -18.89
C PHE A 100 4.06 -5.90 -19.59
N GLY A 101 4.61 -4.91 -20.30
CA GLY A 101 3.86 -3.83 -20.96
C GLY A 101 3.52 -2.64 -20.06
N GLY A 102 4.08 -2.59 -18.85
CA GLY A 102 3.88 -1.48 -17.91
C GLY A 102 4.85 -0.33 -18.12
N ASP A 103 4.43 0.87 -17.73
CA ASP A 103 5.25 2.06 -17.67
C ASP A 103 5.89 2.18 -16.27
N PRO A 104 7.23 2.07 -16.14
CA PRO A 104 7.88 2.14 -14.84
C PRO A 104 7.70 3.50 -14.17
N THR A 105 7.45 4.57 -14.93
CA THR A 105 7.23 5.92 -14.37
C THR A 105 5.86 6.06 -13.71
N ARG A 106 4.93 5.15 -14.01
CA ARG A 106 3.53 5.18 -13.57
C ARG A 106 3.21 4.08 -12.56
N LEU A 107 4.01 4.02 -11.51
CA LEU A 107 3.93 2.99 -10.47
C LEU A 107 3.18 3.50 -9.24
N THR A 108 1.99 2.97 -8.99
CA THR A 108 1.21 3.21 -7.79
C THR A 108 1.31 2.01 -6.85
N ILE A 109 1.54 2.24 -5.56
CA ILE A 109 1.45 1.19 -4.54
C ILE A 109 0.11 1.29 -3.83
N PHE A 110 -0.48 0.16 -3.50
CA PHE A 110 -1.79 0.03 -2.90
C PHE A 110 -1.70 -0.93 -1.71
N GLY A 111 -2.24 -0.59 -0.55
CA GLY A 111 -2.25 -1.48 0.60
C GLY A 111 -3.53 -1.41 1.41
N GLN A 112 -3.75 -2.46 2.21
CA GLN A 112 -4.87 -2.58 3.14
C GLN A 112 -4.36 -2.84 4.57
N SER A 113 -4.98 -2.23 5.58
CA SER A 113 -4.62 -2.36 7.01
C SER A 113 -3.13 -2.08 7.26
N SER A 114 -2.38 -3.02 7.83
CA SER A 114 -0.93 -2.89 8.01
C SER A 114 -0.18 -2.69 6.69
N GLY A 115 -0.67 -3.27 5.59
CA GLY A 115 -0.14 -3.01 4.25
C GLY A 115 -0.33 -1.56 3.82
N ALA A 116 -1.47 -0.94 4.15
CA ALA A 116 -1.69 0.49 3.94
C ALA A 116 -0.72 1.34 4.78
N SER A 117 -0.52 0.99 6.05
CA SER A 117 0.47 1.63 6.93
C SER A 117 1.88 1.60 6.31
N LEU A 118 2.31 0.44 5.79
CA LEU A 118 3.60 0.27 5.10
C LEU A 118 3.69 1.08 3.79
N CYS A 119 2.63 1.10 2.98
CA CYS A 119 2.56 1.93 1.78
C CYS A 119 2.75 3.41 2.09
N ASN A 120 2.11 3.91 3.15
CA ASN A 120 2.27 5.29 3.58
C ASN A 120 3.69 5.60 4.06
N LEU A 121 4.38 4.65 4.72
CA LEU A 121 5.79 4.83 5.07
C LEU A 121 6.64 5.03 3.81
N HIS A 122 6.38 4.30 2.72
CA HIS A 122 7.04 4.54 1.43
C HIS A 122 6.75 5.91 0.80
N ALA A 123 5.68 6.60 1.22
CA ALA A 123 5.42 7.98 0.80
C ALA A 123 6.45 8.98 1.35
N VAL A 124 6.92 8.73 2.57
CA VAL A 124 7.73 9.66 3.36
C VAL A 124 9.17 9.16 3.55
N LEU A 125 9.48 7.94 3.11
CA LEU A 125 10.83 7.40 3.10
C LEU A 125 11.66 8.07 2.00
N PRO A 126 12.77 8.77 2.32
CA PRO A 126 13.63 9.38 1.31
C PRO A 126 14.19 8.37 0.31
N SER A 127 14.45 7.14 0.77
CA SER A 127 14.95 6.05 -0.07
C SER A 127 13.93 5.55 -1.09
N SER A 128 12.65 5.86 -0.90
CA SER A 128 11.56 5.55 -1.85
C SER A 128 11.26 6.71 -2.81
N GLY A 129 11.95 7.84 -2.65
CA GLY A 129 11.77 9.04 -3.48
C GLY A 129 11.92 8.74 -4.97
N GLY A 130 10.92 9.15 -5.75
CA GLY A 130 10.89 8.99 -7.20
C GLY A 130 10.57 7.57 -7.70
N LEU A 131 10.38 6.57 -6.82
CA LEU A 131 9.93 5.23 -7.22
C LEU A 131 8.43 5.17 -7.52
N LEU A 132 7.64 6.00 -6.84
CA LEU A 132 6.18 5.94 -6.84
C LEU A 132 5.59 7.18 -7.51
N GLU A 133 4.54 6.96 -8.30
CA GLU A 133 3.64 8.00 -8.78
C GLU A 133 2.57 8.32 -7.73
N GLY A 134 2.05 7.31 -7.02
CA GLY A 134 0.95 7.47 -6.05
C GLY A 134 0.81 6.33 -5.04
N ILE A 135 -0.03 6.53 -4.01
CA ILE A 135 -0.25 5.58 -2.91
C ILE A 135 -1.73 5.40 -2.57
N VAL A 136 -2.24 4.18 -2.59
CA VAL A 136 -3.62 3.88 -2.23
C VAL A 136 -3.62 3.23 -0.86
N SER A 137 -4.38 3.78 0.08
CA SER A 137 -4.34 3.41 1.50
C SER A 137 -5.73 3.04 1.99
N GLU A 138 -5.98 1.75 2.23
CA GLU A 138 -7.27 1.27 2.74
C GLU A 138 -7.14 0.88 4.22
N SER A 139 -7.87 1.58 5.10
CA SER A 139 -7.94 1.27 6.54
C SER A 139 -6.58 1.19 7.25
N GLY A 140 -5.63 2.04 6.86
CA GLY A 140 -4.31 2.21 7.51
C GLY A 140 -3.74 3.60 7.22
N GLY A 141 -2.65 3.95 7.89
CA GLY A 141 -2.06 5.30 7.79
C GLY A 141 -0.86 5.52 8.69
N LEU A 142 -0.19 6.68 8.55
CA LEU A 142 1.04 7.00 9.32
C LEU A 142 0.82 7.18 10.83
N ASP A 143 -0.42 7.37 11.28
CA ASP A 143 -0.77 7.48 12.69
C ASP A 143 -1.20 6.14 13.31
N ALA A 144 -1.35 5.08 12.50
CA ALA A 144 -1.55 3.73 13.02
C ALA A 144 -0.38 3.31 13.92
N GLY A 145 -0.66 2.54 14.96
CA GLY A 145 0.32 2.22 16.01
C GLY A 145 1.60 1.60 15.46
N ASP A 146 1.49 0.72 14.46
CA ASP A 146 2.59 0.08 13.76
C ASP A 146 3.45 1.08 12.97
N ALA A 147 2.83 1.86 12.08
CA ALA A 147 3.54 2.87 11.29
C ALA A 147 4.15 3.97 12.16
N ARG A 148 3.50 4.35 13.27
CA ARG A 148 3.99 5.39 14.16
C ARG A 148 5.31 4.99 14.82
N VAL A 149 5.44 3.74 15.27
CA VAL A 149 6.69 3.25 15.86
C VAL A 149 7.81 3.24 14.82
N ILE A 150 7.54 2.71 13.62
CA ILE A 150 8.53 2.64 12.53
C ILE A 150 8.96 4.04 12.08
N ALA A 151 8.02 4.95 11.86
CA ALA A 151 8.33 6.32 11.47
C ALA A 151 9.17 7.04 12.52
N SER A 152 8.88 6.82 13.81
CA SER A 152 9.63 7.41 14.91
C SER A 152 11.06 6.85 14.99
N SER A 153 11.23 5.54 14.80
CA SER A 153 12.57 4.92 14.80
C SER A 153 13.43 5.36 13.62
N LEU A 154 12.81 5.77 12.51
CA LEU A 154 13.47 6.30 11.32
C LEU A 154 13.56 7.83 11.29
N GLY A 155 13.07 8.54 12.32
CA GLY A 155 13.06 10.00 12.37
C GLY A 155 12.21 10.67 11.28
N LEU A 156 11.21 9.96 10.75
CA LEU A 156 10.38 10.44 9.65
C LEU A 156 9.35 11.45 10.15
N ARG A 157 9.21 12.56 9.40
CA ARG A 157 8.14 13.53 9.61
C ARG A 157 6.85 13.01 8.98
N ARG A 158 5.82 12.86 9.81
CA ARG A 158 4.50 12.34 9.40
C ARG A 158 3.48 13.45 9.09
N THR A 159 3.96 14.68 8.92
CA THR A 159 3.12 15.85 8.58
C THR A 159 3.08 16.03 7.07
N ALA A 160 2.15 16.86 6.57
CA ALA A 160 2.11 17.25 5.15
C ALA A 160 3.47 17.74 4.62
N ALA A 161 4.21 18.50 5.44
CA ALA A 161 5.57 18.95 5.10
C ALA A 161 6.54 17.77 4.88
N GLY A 162 6.40 16.67 5.63
CA GLY A 162 7.20 15.47 5.43
C GLY A 162 6.93 14.77 4.09
N PHE A 163 5.67 14.77 3.64
CA PHE A 163 5.32 14.29 2.30
C PHE A 163 5.94 15.19 1.22
N GLU A 164 5.82 16.51 1.36
CA GLU A 164 6.39 17.46 0.41
C GLU A 164 7.93 17.38 0.34
N GLU A 165 8.60 17.25 1.48
CA GLU A 165 10.06 17.06 1.58
C GLU A 165 10.51 15.76 0.89
N ALA A 166 9.70 14.70 0.95
CA ALA A 166 9.94 13.44 0.24
C ALA A 166 9.60 13.51 -1.27
N GLY A 167 9.12 14.66 -1.76
CA GLY A 167 8.67 14.85 -3.13
C GLY A 167 7.32 14.19 -3.43
N ALA A 168 6.60 13.72 -2.40
CA ALA A 168 5.28 13.15 -2.52
C ALA A 168 4.21 14.25 -2.53
N LYS A 169 3.17 14.06 -3.34
CA LYS A 169 1.97 14.89 -3.31
C LYS A 169 0.85 14.07 -2.70
N ALA A 170 0.38 14.48 -1.53
CA ALA A 170 -0.73 13.83 -0.85
C ALA A 170 -2.06 14.46 -1.30
N TYR A 171 -2.95 13.64 -1.84
CA TYR A 171 -4.31 14.03 -2.17
C TYR A 171 -5.25 13.18 -1.33
N LEU A 172 -6.01 13.79 -0.42
CA LEU A 172 -7.03 13.08 0.34
C LEU A 172 -8.29 12.98 -0.50
N TYR A 173 -8.62 11.76 -0.95
CA TYR A 173 -9.90 11.50 -1.61
C TYR A 173 -10.88 10.97 -0.58
N ARG A 174 -11.85 11.82 -0.21
CA ARG A 174 -13.02 11.42 0.58
C ARG A 174 -14.03 10.79 -0.36
N PHE A 175 -14.35 9.52 -0.13
CA PHE A 175 -15.47 8.87 -0.78
C PHE A 175 -16.72 9.15 0.05
N ASP A 176 -17.59 10.03 -0.43
CA ASP A 176 -18.92 10.20 0.13
C ASP A 176 -19.79 9.01 -0.29
N TYR A 177 -19.54 7.84 0.30
CA TYR A 177 -20.44 6.70 0.14
C TYR A 177 -21.64 6.93 1.06
N TRP A 178 -22.70 7.53 0.52
CA TRP A 178 -24.00 7.52 1.17
C TRP A 178 -24.51 6.08 1.18
N PHE A 179 -24.27 5.37 2.29
CA PHE A 179 -25.16 4.28 2.66
C PHE A 179 -26.52 4.94 2.90
N GLN A 180 -27.43 4.90 1.93
CA GLN A 180 -28.85 4.99 2.27
C GLN A 180 -29.10 3.79 3.15
N SER A 181 -29.01 3.99 4.47
CA SER A 181 -29.41 3.00 5.44
C SER A 181 -30.86 2.66 5.12
N ASP A 182 -31.06 1.50 4.49
CA ASP A 182 -32.34 0.82 4.57
C ASP A 182 -32.63 0.71 6.07
N GLU A 183 -33.73 1.32 6.52
CA GLU A 183 -34.16 1.33 7.92
C GLU A 183 -34.36 -0.10 8.47
N THR A 184 -34.33 -1.12 7.59
CA THR A 184 -34.43 -2.54 7.94
C THR A 184 -33.08 -3.28 8.02
N CYS A 185 -31.95 -2.62 7.70
CA CYS A 185 -30.63 -3.23 7.78
C CYS A 185 -30.16 -3.35 9.24
N THR A 186 -30.37 -4.52 9.84
CA THR A 186 -29.94 -4.88 11.19
C THR A 186 -28.46 -5.30 11.27
N ALA A 187 -27.59 -4.68 10.48
CA ALA A 187 -26.15 -4.90 10.63
C ALA A 187 -25.75 -4.42 12.04
N VAL A 188 -25.43 -5.38 12.90
CA VAL A 188 -25.06 -5.18 14.29
C VAL A 188 -23.92 -4.18 14.32
N ALA A 189 -24.13 -3.02 14.95
CA ALA A 189 -23.06 -2.08 15.22
C ALA A 189 -21.96 -2.84 15.96
N ASN A 190 -20.79 -3.01 15.34
CA ASN A 190 -19.64 -3.60 16.01
C ASN A 190 -19.36 -2.74 17.25
N TRP A 191 -19.61 -3.30 18.43
CA TRP A 191 -19.41 -2.64 19.71
C TRP A 191 -17.95 -2.24 19.86
N HIS A 192 -17.69 -0.94 20.07
CA HIS A 192 -16.38 -0.40 20.44
C HIS A 192 -16.53 0.57 21.63
N PRO A 193 -15.64 0.49 22.64
CA PRO A 193 -15.64 1.42 23.75
C PRO A 193 -15.44 2.88 23.27
N PRO A 194 -16.10 3.87 23.91
CA PRO A 194 -16.02 5.28 23.49
C PRO A 194 -14.59 5.84 23.45
N GLU A 195 -13.65 5.22 24.17
CA GLU A 195 -12.26 5.66 24.23
C GLU A 195 -11.45 5.36 22.96
N PHE A 196 -11.95 4.49 22.07
CA PHE A 196 -11.20 4.03 20.89
C PHE A 196 -11.34 4.90 19.63
N GLY A 197 -12.27 5.87 19.62
CA GLY A 197 -12.56 6.65 18.41
C GLY A 197 -13.13 5.79 17.26
N SER A 198 -13.97 6.38 16.42
CA SER A 198 -14.57 5.70 15.28
C SER A 198 -13.54 5.51 14.16
N MET A 199 -12.74 4.45 14.21
CA MET A 199 -11.73 4.15 13.17
C MET A 199 -12.28 3.35 11.97
N HIS A 200 -13.59 3.11 11.84
CA HIS A 200 -14.11 2.22 10.79
C HIS A 200 -15.43 2.60 10.11
N GLN A 201 -15.97 3.82 10.32
CA GLN A 201 -17.21 4.21 9.61
C GLN A 201 -17.03 5.23 8.49
N ASP A 202 -16.00 6.08 8.52
CA ASP A 202 -15.94 7.25 7.62
C ASP A 202 -14.61 7.46 6.86
N GLU A 203 -13.60 6.62 7.04
CA GLU A 203 -12.28 6.85 6.41
C GLU A 203 -11.83 5.66 5.56
N ILE A 204 -12.21 5.67 4.28
CA ILE A 204 -11.36 5.10 3.24
C ILE A 204 -10.50 6.24 2.69
N SER A 205 -9.33 6.43 3.29
CA SER A 205 -8.42 7.54 2.96
C SER A 205 -7.44 7.14 1.86
N PHE A 206 -7.79 7.37 0.60
CA PHE A 206 -6.90 7.08 -0.51
C PHE A 206 -5.96 8.26 -0.81
N VAL A 207 -4.67 8.01 -1.07
CA VAL A 207 -3.64 9.02 -1.42
C VAL A 207 -3.22 8.92 -2.90
N PHE A 208 -4.16 9.06 -3.84
CA PHE A 208 -3.82 8.86 -5.25
C PHE A 208 -2.87 9.94 -5.78
N GLY A 209 -1.73 9.52 -6.33
CA GLY A 209 -0.91 10.37 -7.18
C GLY A 209 -1.33 10.18 -8.64
N GLN A 210 -2.30 10.99 -9.07
CA GLN A 210 -3.11 10.91 -10.30
C GLN A 210 -4.42 10.10 -10.15
N PRO A 211 -5.55 10.61 -10.67
CA PRO A 211 -6.82 9.90 -10.63
C PRO A 211 -6.74 8.63 -11.46
N ILE A 212 -6.82 7.46 -10.81
CA ILE A 212 -7.30 6.25 -11.48
C ILE A 212 -8.69 6.60 -11.97
N LYS A 213 -8.91 6.60 -13.29
CA LYS A 213 -10.24 6.82 -13.87
C LYS A 213 -11.16 5.69 -13.43
N MET A 214 -11.76 5.81 -12.24
CA MET A 214 -12.88 4.97 -11.80
C MET A 214 -14.20 5.34 -12.49
N ASN A 215 -14.13 5.94 -13.69
CA ASN A 215 -15.29 6.21 -14.53
C ASN A 215 -15.74 4.92 -15.21
N LEU A 216 -16.22 3.98 -14.42
CA LEU A 216 -17.30 3.09 -14.82
C LEU A 216 -18.50 3.56 -14.00
N GLY A 217 -19.41 4.25 -14.69
CA GLY A 217 -20.57 4.87 -14.08
C GLY A 217 -21.36 3.88 -13.24
N TYR A 218 -21.75 4.34 -12.06
CA TYR A 218 -22.84 3.75 -11.31
C TYR A 218 -24.07 4.62 -11.56
N THR A 219 -25.06 4.05 -12.22
CA THR A 219 -26.43 4.59 -12.29
C THR A 219 -27.06 4.53 -10.90
#